data_AF-A0AA96I2W5-F1
#
_entry.id   AF-A0AA96I2W5-F1
#
_cell.length_a   1.000
_cell.length_b   1.000
_cell.length_c   1.000
_cell.angle_alpha   90.00
_cell.angle_beta   90.00
_cell.angle_gamma   90.00
#
_symmetry.space_group_name_H-M   'P 1'
#
loop_
_entity.id
_entity.type
_entity.pdbx_description
1 polymer ?
#
loop_
_entity_poly.entity_id
_entity_poly.type
_entity_poly.pdbx_seq_one_letter_code
_entity_poly.pdbx_strand_id
1 'polypeptide(L)'
;MGGRTFYLISYNEHSAPNALAVFEQIPAKSRYEFLLNDIYFFINSFIKGPVCKGQVALNVIQDHFWVMFMDPKYDVSVIDKNFLKDNFEYLKIPNQLGEDPGLFETFKNLGHEKETKKYQADRANIYKKYYPDGMKLEHIRKSNNPNHNDSVLTVYRHFDTASLQYGAVGSVPKTLWVIDFPLLERLYYSLVAGFDVFGNTAHQLLVRTHMDRLRVEGENNFLEFLPQKSRMDYFNSWYVGWLAKYLTVYSPSKNETGIKYYSNDYKYEFSNMVLDYTKTKRDKINFLEKAYKPTPLRDSYNTKEEIEESFKSLAAPGSTKITKHFTDRDANAILIRIIMDNGENLIYSMVVNRWHDNVALMFNEESRLDPTKDDIDFVEGFVSSYPSLFIVLKQNEILDFFNTIKNYENKIKLKEHIRDYTINRANPNFWEHFDWFDNEFKKSNPLEYGLFDLNRYYSATINGDN
;
A
#
# COMPACT_ATOMS: atom_id res chain seq x y z
N MET A 1 40.03 29.46 12.73
CA MET A 1 38.98 29.43 11.69
C MET A 1 39.38 28.39 10.66
N GLY A 2 38.90 27.15 10.80
CA GLY A 2 39.17 26.08 9.83
C GLY A 2 38.34 26.32 8.58
N GLY A 3 39.00 26.44 7.42
CA GLY A 3 38.33 26.66 6.14
C GLY A 3 37.29 25.57 5.89
N ARG A 4 36.04 25.97 5.68
CA ARG A 4 35.01 25.08 5.12
C ARG A 4 35.40 24.81 3.67
N THR A 5 36.04 23.67 3.41
CA THR A 5 36.18 23.15 2.05
C THR A 5 34.76 22.90 1.55
N PHE A 6 34.31 23.66 0.55
CA PHE A 6 33.05 23.37 -0.12
C PHE A 6 33.19 22.02 -0.82
N TYR A 7 32.52 20.99 -0.31
CA TYR A 7 32.47 19.69 -0.98
C TYR A 7 31.51 19.82 -2.15
N LEU A 8 32.07 19.86 -3.37
CA LEU A 8 31.28 19.77 -4.59
C LEU A 8 30.75 18.35 -4.72
N ILE A 9 29.43 18.24 -4.81
CA ILE A 9 28.76 16.97 -5.06
C ILE A 9 29.20 16.49 -6.45
N SER A 10 29.78 15.29 -6.50
CA SER A 10 30.23 14.69 -7.74
C SER A 10 29.04 14.24 -8.59
N TYR A 11 29.03 14.60 -9.87
CA TYR A 11 28.08 14.08 -10.87
C TYR A 11 28.51 12.72 -11.43
N ASN A 12 29.44 12.01 -10.78
CA ASN A 12 29.86 10.68 -11.22
C ASN A 12 28.68 9.69 -11.09
N GLU A 13 28.28 9.13 -12.23
CA GLU A 13 27.09 8.28 -12.40
C GLU A 13 27.07 7.03 -11.50
N HIS A 14 28.22 6.54 -11.05
CA HIS A 14 28.28 5.38 -10.14
C HIS A 14 28.13 5.77 -8.67
N SER A 15 28.62 6.94 -8.28
CA SER A 15 28.50 7.43 -6.89
C SER A 15 27.20 8.20 -6.63
N ALA A 16 26.75 8.99 -7.61
CA ALA A 16 25.62 9.91 -7.49
C ALA A 16 24.30 9.27 -7.05
N PRO A 17 23.98 8.01 -7.43
CA PRO A 17 22.70 7.42 -7.04
C PRO A 17 22.61 7.03 -5.55
N ASN A 18 23.72 6.83 -4.82
CA ASN A 18 23.65 6.54 -3.38
C ASN A 18 23.51 7.84 -2.56
N ALA A 19 22.27 8.36 -2.51
CA ALA A 19 21.93 9.60 -1.81
C ALA A 19 22.38 9.64 -0.34
N LEU A 20 22.33 8.50 0.36
CA LEU A 20 22.76 8.41 1.76
C LEU A 20 24.23 8.82 1.94
N ALA A 21 25.10 8.42 1.01
CA ALA A 21 26.51 8.77 1.00
C ALA A 21 26.77 10.14 0.35
N VAL A 22 26.11 10.44 -0.78
CA VAL A 22 26.33 11.67 -1.55
C VAL A 22 25.92 12.93 -0.77
N PHE A 23 24.81 12.86 -0.03
CA PHE A 23 24.29 13.96 0.77
C PHE A 23 24.68 13.86 2.25
N GLU A 24 25.71 13.10 2.59
CA GLU A 24 26.18 12.91 3.97
C GLU A 24 26.49 14.22 4.70
N GLN A 25 26.92 15.26 3.97
CA GLN A 25 27.16 16.60 4.53
C GLN A 25 25.90 17.26 5.10
N ILE A 26 24.71 16.84 4.67
CA ILE A 26 23.44 17.30 5.21
C ILE A 26 23.05 16.35 6.34
N PRO A 27 22.82 16.86 7.58
CA PRO A 27 22.46 16.01 8.71
C PRO A 27 21.29 15.08 8.39
N ALA A 28 21.45 13.78 8.70
CA ALA A 28 20.42 12.76 8.47
C ALA A 28 19.06 13.18 9.06
N LYS A 29 19.07 13.76 10.27
CA LYS A 29 17.86 14.28 10.91
C LYS A 29 17.13 15.32 10.06
N SER A 30 17.86 16.29 9.50
CA SER A 30 17.27 17.35 8.67
C SER A 30 16.71 16.79 7.36
N ARG A 31 17.40 15.82 6.74
CA ARG A 31 16.89 15.12 5.55
C ARG A 31 15.63 14.33 5.86
N TYR A 32 15.63 13.60 6.98
CA TYR A 32 14.46 12.82 7.36
C TYR A 32 13.26 13.71 7.70
N GLU A 33 13.44 14.76 8.51
CA GLU A 33 12.39 15.71 8.84
C GLU A 33 11.85 16.43 7.60
N PHE A 34 12.70 16.74 6.61
CA PHE A 34 12.25 17.28 5.33
C PHE A 34 11.33 16.31 4.58
N LEU A 35 11.72 15.05 4.44
CA LEU A 35 10.89 14.01 3.81
C LEU A 35 9.59 13.77 4.60
N LEU A 36 9.66 13.80 5.92
CA LEU A 36 8.51 13.57 6.78
C LEU A 36 7.49 14.71 6.76
N ASN A 37 7.93 15.96 6.61
CA ASN A 37 7.03 17.13 6.60
C ASN A 37 6.00 17.09 5.46
N ASP A 38 6.32 16.42 4.35
CA ASP A 38 5.36 16.15 3.26
C ASP A 38 5.38 14.67 2.88
N ILE A 39 5.28 13.80 3.90
CA ILE A 39 5.44 12.36 3.70
C ILE A 39 4.43 11.79 2.71
N TYR A 40 3.22 12.33 2.68
CA TYR A 40 2.21 11.92 1.71
C TYR A 40 2.71 12.16 0.28
N PHE A 41 3.25 13.34 -0.04
CA PHE A 41 3.83 13.61 -1.36
C PHE A 41 4.95 12.63 -1.73
N PHE A 42 5.89 12.37 -0.82
CA PHE A 42 7.03 11.47 -1.11
C PHE A 42 6.60 10.03 -1.32
N ILE A 43 5.66 9.51 -0.51
CA ILE A 43 5.12 8.17 -0.70
C ILE A 43 4.28 8.11 -1.99
N ASN A 44 3.43 9.10 -2.23
CA ASN A 44 2.57 9.15 -3.40
C ASN A 44 3.36 9.22 -4.71
N SER A 45 4.54 9.87 -4.69
CA SER A 45 5.43 9.99 -5.85
C SER A 45 5.93 8.64 -6.38
N PHE A 46 6.18 7.64 -5.52
CA PHE A 46 6.53 6.30 -6.00
C PHE A 46 5.29 5.42 -6.19
N ILE A 47 4.25 5.53 -5.34
CA ILE A 47 3.03 4.72 -5.43
C ILE A 47 2.26 4.99 -6.74
N LYS A 48 2.12 6.26 -7.14
CA LYS A 48 1.50 6.66 -8.42
C LYS A 48 2.53 6.89 -9.54
N GLY A 49 3.82 6.72 -9.23
CA GLY A 49 4.93 6.98 -10.16
C GLY A 49 5.07 5.90 -11.24
N PRO A 50 5.87 6.17 -12.29
CA PRO A 50 6.09 5.22 -13.39
C PRO A 50 6.66 3.87 -12.95
N VAL A 51 7.41 3.86 -11.85
CA VAL A 51 7.96 2.66 -11.20
C VAL A 51 6.90 1.69 -10.70
N CYS A 52 5.67 2.15 -10.48
CA CYS A 52 4.53 1.37 -10.04
C CYS A 52 3.49 1.23 -11.16
N LYS A 53 3.88 1.43 -12.43
CA LYS A 53 3.03 1.21 -13.60
C LYS A 53 3.27 -0.18 -14.19
N GLY A 54 2.22 -0.99 -14.28
CA GLY A 54 2.27 -2.31 -14.89
C GLY A 54 2.43 -3.44 -13.86
N GLN A 55 1.94 -4.62 -14.25
CA GLN A 55 1.79 -5.77 -13.34
C GLN A 55 3.13 -6.25 -12.77
N VAL A 56 4.19 -6.34 -13.58
CA VAL A 56 5.53 -6.76 -13.12
C VAL A 56 6.04 -5.88 -11.98
N ALA A 57 5.78 -4.59 -12.08
CA ALA A 57 6.24 -3.58 -11.13
C ALA A 57 5.41 -3.55 -9.85
N LEU A 58 4.13 -3.92 -9.90
CA LEU A 58 3.24 -3.96 -8.74
C LEU A 58 3.09 -5.34 -8.09
N ASN A 59 3.51 -6.41 -8.76
CA ASN A 59 3.63 -7.76 -8.20
C ASN A 59 4.64 -7.84 -7.04
N VAL A 60 5.12 -6.72 -6.49
CA VAL A 60 5.90 -6.63 -5.24
C VAL A 60 5.01 -6.36 -4.03
N ILE A 61 3.83 -5.78 -4.18
CA ILE A 61 3.06 -5.27 -3.03
C ILE A 61 1.73 -5.99 -2.89
N GLN A 62 1.24 -6.06 -1.66
CA GLN A 62 -0.10 -6.56 -1.35
C GLN A 62 -1.15 -5.58 -1.89
N ASP A 63 -2.37 -6.07 -2.12
CA ASP A 63 -3.46 -5.21 -2.61
C ASP A 63 -3.90 -4.15 -1.58
N HIS A 64 -3.64 -4.41 -0.29
CA HIS A 64 -3.92 -3.50 0.81
C HIS A 64 -2.87 -3.63 1.92
N PHE A 65 -2.25 -2.52 2.30
CA PHE A 65 -1.35 -2.46 3.46
C PHE A 65 -1.25 -1.05 4.03
N TRP A 66 -0.83 -0.98 5.30
CA TRP A 66 -0.59 0.29 5.98
C TRP A 66 0.91 0.55 6.11
N VAL A 67 1.29 1.81 5.94
CA VAL A 67 2.66 2.29 6.18
C VAL A 67 2.67 3.27 7.35
N MET A 68 3.67 3.13 8.20
CA MET A 68 3.97 4.01 9.33
C MET A 68 5.43 4.44 9.26
N PHE A 69 5.81 5.42 10.05
CA PHE A 69 7.15 5.99 10.01
C PHE A 69 7.80 5.97 11.39
N MET A 70 9.10 5.69 11.44
CA MET A 70 9.87 5.89 12.66
C MET A 70 9.93 7.37 13.01
N ASP A 71 9.77 7.70 14.28
CA ASP A 71 10.03 9.06 14.77
C ASP A 71 11.56 9.34 14.71
N PRO A 72 12.02 10.45 14.10
CA PRO A 72 13.43 10.80 14.01
C PRO A 72 14.17 10.82 15.35
N LYS A 73 13.47 11.05 16.46
CA LYS A 73 14.03 11.00 17.82
C LYS A 73 14.46 9.59 18.23
N TYR A 74 13.82 8.57 17.68
CA TYR A 74 14.02 7.17 18.03
C TYR A 74 14.63 6.33 16.91
N ASP A 75 14.81 6.89 15.71
CA ASP A 75 15.50 6.21 14.62
C ASP A 75 17.03 6.21 14.84
N VAL A 76 17.59 5.04 15.15
CA VAL A 76 19.03 4.84 15.39
C VAL A 76 19.89 5.29 14.22
N SER A 77 19.40 5.15 12.99
CA SER A 77 20.14 5.59 11.81
C SER A 77 20.29 7.11 11.71
N VAL A 78 19.48 7.85 12.47
CA VAL A 78 19.50 9.30 12.57
C VAL A 78 20.27 9.78 13.80
N ILE A 79 20.10 9.09 14.94
CA ILE A 79 20.72 9.51 16.21
C ILE A 79 22.17 9.03 16.38
N ASP A 80 22.53 7.87 15.82
CA ASP A 80 23.89 7.34 15.87
C ASP A 80 24.71 7.88 14.70
N LYS A 81 25.81 8.57 15.01
CA LYS A 81 26.65 9.27 14.00
C LYS A 81 27.39 8.33 13.06
N ASN A 82 27.58 7.07 13.44
CA ASN A 82 28.38 6.12 12.68
C ASN A 82 27.50 5.09 11.97
N PHE A 83 26.25 4.88 12.41
CA PHE A 83 25.35 3.88 11.83
C PHE A 83 25.31 3.91 10.31
N LEU A 84 25.05 5.07 9.70
CA LEU A 84 24.98 5.18 8.23
C LEU A 84 26.33 4.89 7.57
N LYS A 85 27.42 5.47 8.10
CA LYS A 85 28.78 5.27 7.59
C LYS A 85 29.20 3.81 7.59
N ASP A 86 28.92 3.11 8.69
CA ASP A 86 29.26 1.71 8.88
C ASP A 86 28.43 0.78 7.99
N ASN A 87 27.31 1.27 7.44
CA ASN A 87 26.36 0.49 6.65
C ASN A 87 26.19 0.96 5.19
N PHE A 88 26.90 2.00 4.73
CA PHE A 88 26.75 2.52 3.36
C PHE A 88 26.95 1.45 2.27
N GLU A 89 27.83 0.48 2.50
CA GLU A 89 28.05 -0.62 1.56
C GLU A 89 26.80 -1.48 1.36
N TYR A 90 26.05 -1.73 2.43
CA TYR A 90 24.84 -2.57 2.42
C TYR A 90 23.57 -1.78 2.05
N LEU A 91 23.65 -0.44 2.04
CA LEU A 91 22.56 0.48 1.71
C LEU A 91 22.59 0.97 0.25
N LYS A 92 23.44 0.38 -0.60
CA LYS A 92 23.52 0.74 -2.02
C LYS A 92 22.21 0.44 -2.76
N ILE A 93 21.92 1.27 -3.75
CA ILE A 93 20.75 1.15 -4.63
C ILE A 93 21.18 0.72 -6.05
N PRO A 94 20.35 -0.01 -6.80
CA PRO A 94 20.73 -0.57 -8.10
C PRO A 94 21.01 0.49 -9.16
N ASN A 95 20.45 1.69 -9.02
CA ASN A 95 20.57 2.79 -9.97
C ASN A 95 22.03 3.24 -10.20
N GLN A 96 22.97 2.84 -9.33
CA GLN A 96 24.43 3.02 -9.52
C GLN A 96 25.00 2.30 -10.75
N LEU A 97 24.25 1.34 -11.31
CA LEU A 97 24.63 0.58 -12.50
C LEU A 97 24.21 1.26 -13.82
N GLY A 98 23.48 2.39 -13.74
CA GLY A 98 23.00 3.13 -14.91
C GLY A 98 21.69 2.59 -15.52
N GLU A 99 21.34 3.14 -16.67
CA GLU A 99 20.09 2.89 -17.43
C GLU A 99 20.17 1.64 -18.32
N ASP A 100 21.39 1.24 -18.70
CA ASP A 100 21.67 0.07 -19.56
C ASP A 100 22.69 -0.88 -18.90
N PRO A 101 22.38 -1.46 -17.72
CA PRO A 101 23.28 -2.41 -17.10
C PRO A 101 23.38 -3.67 -17.95
N GLY A 102 24.61 -4.09 -18.27
CA GLY A 102 24.84 -5.35 -18.97
C GLY A 102 24.35 -6.55 -18.15
N LEU A 103 23.84 -7.60 -18.83
CA LEU A 103 23.23 -8.77 -18.19
C LEU A 103 24.13 -9.40 -17.09
N PHE A 104 25.44 -9.46 -17.30
CA PHE A 104 26.37 -10.00 -16.29
C PHE A 104 26.34 -9.20 -14.98
N GLU A 105 26.38 -7.87 -15.06
CA GLU A 105 26.27 -7.00 -13.87
C GLU A 105 24.87 -7.09 -13.26
N THR A 106 23.82 -7.22 -14.07
CA THR A 106 22.47 -7.49 -13.58
C THR A 106 22.43 -8.77 -12.75
N PHE A 107 22.85 -9.92 -13.29
CA PHE A 107 22.81 -11.20 -12.59
C PHE A 107 23.69 -11.24 -11.33
N LYS A 108 24.85 -10.58 -11.36
CA LYS A 108 25.72 -10.43 -10.20
C LYS A 108 25.05 -9.66 -9.05
N ASN A 109 24.24 -8.65 -9.37
CA ASN A 109 23.54 -7.81 -8.39
C ASN A 109 22.10 -8.29 -8.07
N LEU A 110 21.69 -9.46 -8.56
CA LEU A 110 20.43 -10.08 -8.12
C LEU A 110 20.55 -10.74 -6.74
N GLY A 111 21.76 -11.19 -6.35
CA GLY A 111 22.00 -11.90 -5.10
C GLY A 111 22.70 -11.06 -4.03
N HIS A 112 21.93 -10.38 -3.18
CA HIS A 112 22.45 -9.58 -2.04
C HIS A 112 21.99 -10.09 -0.67
N GLU A 113 21.77 -11.40 -0.54
CA GLU A 113 21.30 -12.00 0.70
C GLU A 113 22.28 -11.77 1.86
N LYS A 114 23.58 -11.88 1.60
CA LYS A 114 24.62 -11.72 2.64
C LYS A 114 24.65 -10.29 3.17
N GLU A 115 24.59 -9.32 2.28
CA GLU A 115 24.57 -7.89 2.57
C GLU A 115 23.30 -7.51 3.33
N THR A 116 22.15 -8.03 2.89
CA THR A 116 20.85 -7.83 3.57
C THR A 116 20.89 -8.39 4.99
N LYS A 117 21.39 -9.63 5.17
CA LYS A 117 21.55 -10.25 6.50
C LYS A 117 22.54 -9.47 7.37
N LYS A 118 23.64 -8.99 6.79
CA LYS A 118 24.64 -8.20 7.52
C LYS A 118 24.07 -6.88 8.01
N TYR A 119 23.37 -6.14 7.15
CA TYR A 119 22.69 -4.91 7.53
C TYR A 119 21.64 -5.16 8.61
N GLN A 120 20.79 -6.18 8.47
CA GLN A 120 19.79 -6.55 9.48
C GLN A 120 20.45 -6.88 10.84
N ALA A 121 21.56 -7.61 10.84
CA ALA A 121 22.30 -7.95 12.04
C ALA A 121 22.96 -6.71 12.70
N ASP A 122 23.57 -5.83 11.91
CA ASP A 122 24.18 -4.60 12.41
C ASP A 122 23.12 -3.68 13.01
N ARG A 123 21.99 -3.52 12.31
CA ARG A 123 20.83 -2.78 12.79
C ARG A 123 20.33 -3.36 14.11
N ALA A 124 20.09 -4.66 14.19
CA ALA A 124 19.66 -5.32 15.42
C ALA A 124 20.62 -5.09 16.59
N ASN A 125 21.93 -5.23 16.36
CA ASN A 125 22.95 -5.06 17.38
C ASN A 125 23.02 -3.63 17.92
N ILE A 126 22.93 -2.62 17.05
CA ILE A 126 22.98 -1.22 17.46
C ILE A 126 21.66 -0.84 18.16
N TYR A 127 20.51 -1.24 17.61
CA TYR A 127 19.20 -1.03 18.24
C TYR A 127 19.14 -1.63 19.66
N LYS A 128 19.75 -2.80 19.91
CA LYS A 128 19.81 -3.39 21.25
C LYS A 128 20.60 -2.55 22.25
N LYS A 129 21.62 -1.82 21.80
CA LYS A 129 22.43 -0.91 22.64
C LYS A 129 21.65 0.33 23.05
N TYR A 130 20.90 0.93 22.12
CA TYR A 130 20.10 2.13 22.37
C TYR A 130 18.79 1.82 23.10
N TYR A 131 18.16 0.69 22.77
CA TYR A 131 16.87 0.24 23.30
C TYR A 131 17.00 -1.15 23.91
N PRO A 132 17.67 -1.27 25.08
CA PRO A 132 17.84 -2.57 25.75
C PRO A 132 16.51 -3.23 26.11
N ASP A 133 15.49 -2.43 26.39
CA ASP A 133 14.12 -2.87 26.70
C ASP A 133 13.26 -3.12 25.45
N GLY A 134 13.81 -2.94 24.24
CA GLY A 134 13.09 -3.17 22.99
C GLY A 134 12.39 -1.94 22.39
N MET A 135 11.79 -2.16 21.22
CA MET A 135 11.01 -1.14 20.52
C MET A 135 9.72 -0.80 21.28
N LYS A 136 9.37 0.48 21.34
CA LYS A 136 8.17 0.97 22.04
C LYS A 136 7.26 1.72 21.08
N LEU A 137 5.98 1.80 21.45
CA LEU A 137 4.98 2.50 20.65
C LEU A 137 5.35 3.96 20.39
N GLU A 138 6.02 4.61 21.34
CA GLU A 138 6.51 5.98 21.20
C GLU A 138 7.60 6.19 20.14
N HIS A 139 8.15 5.11 19.58
CA HIS A 139 9.11 5.18 18.48
C HIS A 139 8.44 5.36 17.11
N ILE A 140 7.11 5.23 17.03
CA ILE A 140 6.34 5.55 15.82
C ILE A 140 6.05 7.06 15.79
N ARG A 141 6.26 7.69 14.63
CA ARG A 141 6.00 9.11 14.41
C ARG A 141 4.52 9.44 14.58
N LYS A 142 4.24 10.60 15.18
CA LYS A 142 2.95 11.28 15.07
C LYS A 142 2.98 12.36 14.01
N SER A 143 1.86 12.52 13.32
CA SER A 143 1.62 13.60 12.39
C SER A 143 1.72 14.96 13.10
N ASN A 144 2.38 15.90 12.44
CA ASN A 144 2.40 17.32 12.78
C ASN A 144 1.50 18.13 11.82
N ASN A 145 0.83 17.48 10.87
CA ASN A 145 -0.03 18.13 9.89
C ASN A 145 -1.41 18.42 10.54
N PRO A 146 -1.85 19.68 10.57
CA PRO A 146 -3.11 20.07 11.22
C PRO A 146 -4.36 19.64 10.44
N ASN A 147 -4.23 19.38 9.14
CA ASN A 147 -5.36 19.13 8.25
C ASN A 147 -5.60 17.63 8.03
N HIS A 148 -4.53 16.85 7.88
CA HIS A 148 -4.59 15.42 7.60
C HIS A 148 -3.64 14.66 8.52
N ASN A 149 -4.12 13.60 9.17
CA ASN A 149 -3.24 12.74 9.96
C ASN A 149 -2.49 11.77 9.04
N ASP A 150 -1.20 12.03 8.84
CA ASP A 150 -0.28 11.24 8.02
C ASP A 150 0.63 10.29 8.83
N SER A 151 0.28 10.03 10.10
CA SER A 151 1.03 9.06 10.95
C SER A 151 0.93 7.63 10.40
N VAL A 152 -0.22 7.32 9.80
CA VAL A 152 -0.52 6.07 9.09
C VAL A 152 -1.05 6.46 7.73
N LEU A 153 -0.56 5.82 6.68
CA LEU A 153 -1.13 5.92 5.34
C LEU A 153 -1.52 4.53 4.85
N THR A 154 -2.61 4.46 4.09
CA THR A 154 -3.07 3.22 3.45
C THR A 154 -2.69 3.22 1.98
N VAL A 155 -2.06 2.13 1.53
CA VAL A 155 -1.82 1.87 0.12
C VAL A 155 -2.83 0.84 -0.36
N TYR A 156 -3.51 1.16 -1.47
CA TYR A 156 -4.32 0.22 -2.24
C TYR A 156 -3.66 -0.02 -3.59
N ARG A 157 -3.58 -1.29 -4.02
CA ARG A 157 -3.19 -1.68 -5.37
C ARG A 157 -4.44 -2.04 -6.17
N HIS A 158 -4.57 -1.43 -7.35
CA HIS A 158 -5.64 -1.66 -8.30
C HIS A 158 -5.07 -2.36 -9.53
N PHE A 159 -4.81 -3.67 -9.40
CA PHE A 159 -4.17 -4.53 -10.41
C PHE A 159 -2.77 -4.06 -10.87
N ASP A 160 -2.71 -3.11 -11.82
CA ASP A 160 -1.52 -2.54 -12.43
C ASP A 160 -1.36 -1.02 -12.17
N THR A 161 -2.13 -0.49 -11.22
CA THR A 161 -1.98 0.85 -10.63
C THR A 161 -2.08 0.77 -9.10
N ALA A 162 -1.82 1.87 -8.41
CA ALA A 162 -1.98 1.97 -6.97
C ALA A 162 -2.40 3.39 -6.55
N SER A 163 -2.93 3.51 -5.33
CA SER A 163 -3.35 4.77 -4.72
C SER A 163 -2.94 4.84 -3.25
N LEU A 164 -2.77 6.05 -2.74
CA LEU A 164 -2.41 6.33 -1.36
C LEU A 164 -3.55 7.10 -0.67
N GLN A 165 -3.89 6.73 0.56
CA GLN A 165 -4.93 7.36 1.36
C GLN A 165 -4.38 7.81 2.72
N TYR A 166 -4.88 8.93 3.23
CA TYR A 166 -4.55 9.37 4.59
C TYR A 166 -5.25 8.50 5.64
N GLY A 167 -4.54 8.16 6.71
CA GLY A 167 -5.07 7.37 7.82
C GLY A 167 -5.08 5.86 7.54
N ALA A 168 -5.74 5.14 8.44
CA ALA A 168 -5.87 3.69 8.40
C ALA A 168 -7.21 3.29 7.78
N VAL A 169 -7.29 3.41 6.45
CA VAL A 169 -8.45 3.04 5.64
C VAL A 169 -8.47 1.53 5.44
N GLY A 170 -9.67 0.95 5.44
CA GLY A 170 -9.88 -0.48 5.30
C GLY A 170 -9.82 -1.26 6.62
N SER A 171 -9.92 -2.58 6.52
CA SER A 171 -9.68 -3.49 7.65
C SER A 171 -8.21 -3.51 8.09
N VAL A 172 -7.85 -4.24 9.17
CA VAL A 172 -6.43 -4.41 9.52
C VAL A 172 -5.75 -5.28 8.45
N PRO A 173 -4.82 -4.75 7.64
CA PRO A 173 -4.32 -5.43 6.44
C PRO A 173 -3.47 -6.65 6.78
N LYS A 174 -3.18 -7.46 5.75
CA LYS A 174 -2.30 -8.64 5.86
C LYS A 174 -0.92 -8.25 6.41
N THR A 175 -0.30 -7.23 5.82
CA THR A 175 1.03 -6.69 6.16
C THR A 175 0.97 -5.24 6.59
N LEU A 176 1.87 -4.84 7.49
CA LEU A 176 2.11 -3.45 7.87
C LEU A 176 3.60 -3.15 7.70
N TRP A 177 3.94 -1.93 7.31
CA TRP A 177 5.33 -1.50 7.19
C TRP A 177 5.64 -0.39 8.18
N VAL A 178 6.85 -0.41 8.75
CA VAL A 178 7.43 0.73 9.46
C VAL A 178 8.66 1.20 8.68
N ILE A 179 8.60 2.42 8.18
CA ILE A 179 9.64 3.01 7.34
C ILE A 179 10.54 3.88 8.22
N ASP A 180 11.83 3.56 8.26
CA ASP A 180 12.88 4.37 8.88
C ASP A 180 13.62 5.22 7.84
N PHE A 181 14.50 6.13 8.29
CA PHE A 181 15.16 7.10 7.41
C PHE A 181 15.91 6.46 6.21
N PRO A 182 16.75 5.44 6.39
CA PRO A 182 17.52 4.88 5.29
C PRO A 182 16.61 4.17 4.29
N LEU A 183 15.52 3.56 4.77
CA LEU A 183 14.51 2.97 3.91
C LEU A 183 13.75 4.05 3.11
N LEU A 184 13.28 5.13 3.76
CA LEU A 184 12.55 6.20 3.07
C LEU A 184 13.39 6.87 1.98
N GLU A 185 14.65 7.20 2.28
CA GLU A 185 15.52 7.86 1.32
C GLU A 185 15.84 6.93 0.13
N ARG A 186 16.10 5.64 0.38
CA ARG A 186 16.31 4.67 -0.70
C ARG A 186 15.05 4.45 -1.52
N LEU A 187 13.86 4.41 -0.92
CA LEU A 187 12.60 4.35 -1.66
C LEU A 187 12.48 5.56 -2.61
N TYR A 188 12.71 6.77 -2.12
CA TYR A 188 12.60 7.95 -2.99
C TYR A 188 13.64 7.96 -4.12
N TYR A 189 14.93 7.76 -3.80
CA TYR A 189 15.98 7.87 -4.81
C TYR A 189 16.03 6.70 -5.78
N SER A 190 15.67 5.48 -5.35
CA SER A 190 15.66 4.34 -6.26
C SER A 190 14.49 4.37 -7.23
N LEU A 191 13.35 4.89 -6.78
CA LEU A 191 12.05 4.68 -7.43
C LEU A 191 11.47 5.94 -8.05
N VAL A 192 11.98 7.11 -7.66
CA VAL A 192 11.53 8.41 -8.17
C VAL A 192 12.68 9.15 -8.83
N ALA A 193 13.65 9.61 -8.04
CA ALA A 193 14.70 10.51 -8.56
C ALA A 193 15.68 9.80 -9.52
N GLY A 194 16.02 8.54 -9.25
CA GLY A 194 16.94 7.75 -10.06
C GLY A 194 16.26 6.73 -10.97
N PHE A 195 14.93 6.64 -10.96
CA PHE A 195 14.21 5.68 -11.80
C PHE A 195 14.14 6.18 -13.23
N ASP A 196 14.70 5.41 -14.16
CA ASP A 196 14.63 5.74 -15.58
C ASP A 196 13.45 5.02 -16.25
N VAL A 197 12.50 5.83 -16.73
CA VAL A 197 11.33 5.37 -17.49
C VAL A 197 11.68 4.81 -18.87
N PHE A 198 12.83 5.17 -19.43
CA PHE A 198 13.32 4.67 -20.71
C PHE A 198 14.36 3.54 -20.55
N GLY A 199 14.67 3.17 -19.30
CA GLY A 199 15.63 2.13 -18.97
C GLY A 199 15.22 0.76 -19.51
N ASN A 200 16.22 -0.05 -19.86
CA ASN A 200 16.01 -1.35 -20.48
C ASN A 200 15.34 -2.36 -19.51
N THR A 201 14.97 -3.54 -20.03
CA THR A 201 14.36 -4.61 -19.22
C THR A 201 15.25 -5.06 -18.05
N ALA A 202 16.58 -4.99 -18.19
CA ALA A 202 17.52 -5.36 -17.14
C ALA A 202 17.52 -4.35 -15.98
N HIS A 203 17.39 -3.06 -16.28
CA HIS A 203 17.17 -2.00 -15.29
C HIS A 203 15.86 -2.24 -14.52
N GLN A 204 14.76 -2.50 -15.24
CA GLN A 204 13.46 -2.79 -14.61
C GLN A 204 13.50 -4.02 -13.70
N LEU A 205 14.21 -5.09 -14.13
CA LEU A 205 14.44 -6.29 -13.33
C LEU A 205 15.21 -5.98 -12.04
N LEU A 206 16.30 -5.20 -12.12
CA LEU A 206 17.11 -4.82 -10.96
C LEU A 206 16.34 -3.97 -9.95
N VAL A 207 15.63 -2.95 -10.43
CA VAL A 207 14.77 -2.10 -9.59
C VAL A 207 13.70 -2.96 -8.92
N ARG A 208 13.07 -3.90 -9.65
CA ARG A 208 12.06 -4.80 -9.09
C ARG A 208 12.60 -5.75 -8.02
N THR A 209 13.81 -6.29 -8.17
CA THR A 209 14.46 -7.11 -7.13
C THR A 209 14.91 -6.27 -5.94
N HIS A 210 15.28 -5.00 -6.16
CA HIS A 210 15.58 -4.08 -5.08
C HIS A 210 14.32 -3.68 -4.29
N MET A 211 13.22 -3.39 -4.98
CA MET A 211 11.90 -3.12 -4.39
C MET A 211 11.46 -4.21 -3.43
N ASP A 212 11.65 -5.48 -3.80
CA ASP A 212 11.29 -6.60 -2.94
C ASP A 212 12.04 -6.56 -1.60
N ARG A 213 13.34 -6.21 -1.63
CA ARG A 213 14.16 -6.05 -0.43
C ARG A 213 13.72 -4.86 0.41
N LEU A 214 13.45 -3.71 -0.21
CA LEU A 214 12.96 -2.51 0.51
C LEU A 214 11.62 -2.76 1.21
N ARG A 215 10.71 -3.47 0.54
CA ARG A 215 9.45 -3.90 1.14
C ARG A 215 9.67 -4.84 2.33
N VAL A 216 10.45 -5.90 2.15
CA VAL A 216 10.75 -6.87 3.23
C VAL A 216 11.39 -6.16 4.41
N GLU A 217 12.22 -5.15 4.15
CA GLU A 217 12.82 -4.31 5.20
C GLU A 217 11.74 -3.53 5.97
N GLY A 218 10.78 -2.90 5.30
CA GLY A 218 9.66 -2.21 5.95
C GLY A 218 8.76 -3.15 6.77
N GLU A 219 8.49 -4.35 6.26
CA GLU A 219 7.76 -5.40 6.97
C GLU A 219 8.52 -5.92 8.19
N ASN A 220 9.83 -6.13 8.05
CA ASN A 220 10.72 -6.54 9.15
C ASN A 220 10.75 -5.48 10.25
N ASN A 221 10.89 -4.20 9.87
CA ASN A 221 10.85 -3.09 10.81
C ASN A 221 9.55 -3.07 11.63
N PHE A 222 8.41 -3.39 11.02
CA PHE A 222 7.15 -3.58 11.74
C PHE A 222 7.21 -4.78 12.70
N LEU A 223 7.73 -5.92 12.25
CA LEU A 223 7.84 -7.13 13.10
C LEU A 223 8.65 -6.88 14.38
N GLU A 224 9.63 -5.98 14.37
CA GLU A 224 10.41 -5.61 15.57
C GLU A 224 9.57 -5.00 16.71
N PHE A 225 8.36 -4.51 16.42
CA PHE A 225 7.42 -4.05 17.46
C PHE A 225 6.61 -5.19 18.07
N LEU A 226 6.56 -6.36 17.43
CA LEU A 226 5.85 -7.54 17.94
C LEU A 226 6.75 -8.40 18.83
N PRO A 227 6.18 -9.28 19.68
CA PRO A 227 6.94 -10.21 20.49
C PRO A 227 7.87 -11.09 19.65
N GLN A 228 9.14 -11.22 20.06
CA GLN A 228 10.19 -11.90 19.29
C GLN A 228 9.74 -13.29 18.79
N LYS A 229 9.07 -14.05 19.67
CA LYS A 229 8.62 -15.42 19.40
C LYS A 229 7.55 -15.54 18.30
N SER A 230 6.78 -14.49 18.02
CA SER A 230 5.67 -14.53 17.05
C SER A 230 6.06 -14.07 15.65
N ARG A 231 7.19 -13.37 15.51
CA ARG A 231 7.57 -12.70 14.25
C ARG A 231 7.74 -13.68 13.08
N MET A 232 8.31 -14.85 13.33
CA MET A 232 8.48 -15.87 12.29
C MET A 232 7.15 -16.43 11.82
N ASP A 233 6.16 -16.58 12.70
CA ASP A 233 4.84 -17.08 12.34
C ASP A 233 4.10 -16.07 11.46
N TYR A 234 4.16 -14.79 11.82
CA TYR A 234 3.64 -13.71 10.98
C TYR A 234 4.31 -13.67 9.61
N PHE A 235 5.64 -13.67 9.56
CA PHE A 235 6.38 -13.69 8.30
C PHE A 235 6.00 -14.91 7.44
N ASN A 236 5.98 -16.11 8.02
CA ASN A 236 5.59 -17.33 7.32
C ASN A 236 4.15 -17.31 6.80
N SER A 237 3.24 -16.60 7.48
CA SER A 237 1.86 -16.41 7.03
C SER A 237 1.74 -15.46 5.82
N TRP A 238 2.71 -14.57 5.65
CA TRP A 238 2.76 -13.63 4.51
C TRP A 238 3.41 -14.23 3.27
N TYR A 239 4.32 -15.19 3.47
CA TYR A 239 5.11 -15.82 2.42
C TYR A 239 4.87 -17.33 2.38
N VAL A 240 3.69 -17.72 1.90
CA VAL A 240 3.31 -19.13 1.76
C VAL A 240 4.07 -19.76 0.58
N GLY A 241 4.61 -20.95 0.79
CA GLY A 241 5.36 -21.73 -0.21
C GLY A 241 6.88 -21.61 -0.08
N TRP A 242 7.61 -22.69 -0.42
CA TRP A 242 9.06 -22.78 -0.23
C TRP A 242 9.84 -21.75 -1.08
N LEU A 243 9.40 -21.53 -2.32
CA LEU A 243 10.09 -20.63 -3.25
C LEU A 243 10.01 -19.17 -2.79
N ALA A 244 8.85 -18.75 -2.26
CA ALA A 244 8.68 -17.42 -1.69
C ALA A 244 9.63 -17.20 -0.50
N LYS A 245 9.73 -18.18 0.41
CA LYS A 245 10.65 -18.14 1.55
C LYS A 245 12.11 -18.16 1.15
N TYR A 246 12.45 -18.85 0.06
CA TYR A 246 13.81 -18.88 -0.47
C TYR A 246 14.23 -17.53 -1.07
N LEU A 247 13.31 -16.86 -1.78
CA LEU A 247 13.57 -15.58 -2.44
C LEU A 247 13.52 -14.38 -1.47
N THR A 248 12.84 -14.51 -0.34
CA THR A 248 12.65 -13.43 0.63
C THR A 248 13.58 -13.58 1.82
N VAL A 249 14.50 -12.62 1.97
CA VAL A 249 15.55 -12.67 2.98
C VAL A 249 15.07 -12.02 4.27
N TYR A 250 14.72 -12.85 5.25
CA TYR A 250 14.35 -12.41 6.58
C TYR A 250 15.20 -13.05 7.66
N SER A 251 15.88 -12.21 8.45
CA SER A 251 16.63 -12.62 9.63
C SER A 251 16.07 -11.91 10.86
N PRO A 252 15.18 -12.56 11.65
CA PRO A 252 14.58 -11.93 12.82
C PRO A 252 15.65 -11.56 13.85
N SER A 253 15.53 -10.38 14.45
CA SER A 253 16.41 -10.01 15.54
C SER A 253 16.15 -10.85 16.80
N LYS A 254 17.11 -10.86 17.73
CA LYS A 254 16.93 -11.42 19.07
C LYS A 254 16.41 -10.39 20.09
N ASN A 255 16.09 -9.19 19.63
CA ASN A 255 15.64 -8.11 20.50
C ASN A 255 14.16 -8.32 20.78
N GLU A 256 13.78 -8.36 22.06
CA GLU A 256 12.38 -8.36 22.44
C GLU A 256 11.76 -6.96 22.22
N THR A 257 10.44 -6.89 22.06
CA THR A 257 9.69 -5.63 22.06
C THR A 257 9.50 -5.09 23.47
N GLY A 258 9.51 -3.77 23.62
CA GLY A 258 9.18 -3.07 24.85
C GLY A 258 7.68 -2.84 25.04
N ILE A 259 6.86 -3.22 24.06
CA ILE A 259 5.39 -3.13 24.12
C ILE A 259 4.84 -4.29 24.96
N LYS A 260 3.93 -3.97 25.88
CA LYS A 260 3.19 -4.96 26.65
C LYS A 260 1.93 -5.35 25.90
N TYR A 261 1.81 -6.65 25.60
CA TYR A 261 0.64 -7.23 24.96
C TYR A 261 -0.20 -8.03 25.95
N TYR A 262 -1.52 -8.01 25.76
CA TYR A 262 -2.52 -8.65 26.60
C TYR A 262 -3.34 -9.71 25.85
N SER A 263 -3.15 -9.83 24.54
CA SER A 263 -3.76 -10.85 23.68
C SER A 263 -2.72 -11.74 23.00
N ASN A 264 -3.18 -12.75 22.26
CA ASN A 264 -2.33 -13.55 21.36
C ASN A 264 -2.42 -13.08 19.90
N ASP A 265 -3.26 -12.09 19.58
CA ASP A 265 -3.31 -11.45 18.26
C ASP A 265 -2.54 -10.14 18.30
N TYR A 266 -1.21 -10.28 18.38
CA TYR A 266 -0.29 -9.17 18.57
C TYR A 266 -0.40 -8.12 17.45
N LYS A 267 -0.67 -8.51 16.20
CA LYS A 267 -0.86 -7.58 15.09
C LYS A 267 -2.12 -6.74 15.27
N TYR A 268 -3.25 -7.36 15.63
CA TYR A 268 -4.50 -6.62 15.85
C TYR A 268 -4.42 -5.68 17.05
N GLU A 269 -3.80 -6.15 18.15
CA GLU A 269 -3.58 -5.33 19.34
C GLU A 269 -2.63 -4.16 19.08
N PHE A 270 -1.49 -4.40 18.40
CA PHE A 270 -0.58 -3.34 17.97
C PHE A 270 -1.29 -2.30 17.10
N SER A 271 -2.08 -2.78 16.12
CA SER A 271 -2.83 -1.91 15.21
C SER A 271 -3.76 -0.98 15.98
N ASN A 272 -4.50 -1.49 16.97
CA ASN A 272 -5.32 -0.63 17.83
C ASN A 272 -4.49 0.34 18.67
N MET A 273 -3.41 -0.13 19.30
CA MET A 273 -2.53 0.71 20.11
C MET A 273 -1.94 1.86 19.30
N VAL A 274 -1.45 1.61 18.09
CA VAL A 274 -0.83 2.64 17.24
C VAL A 274 -1.85 3.65 16.75
N LEU A 275 -3.07 3.22 16.39
CA LEU A 275 -4.15 4.14 16.01
C LEU A 275 -4.54 5.06 17.18
N ASP A 276 -4.64 4.53 18.40
CA ASP A 276 -4.93 5.34 19.59
C ASP A 276 -3.78 6.31 19.91
N TYR A 277 -2.54 5.82 19.88
CA TYR A 277 -1.35 6.63 20.17
C TYR A 277 -1.17 7.78 19.18
N THR A 278 -1.39 7.52 17.89
CA THR A 278 -1.27 8.51 16.81
C THR A 278 -2.54 9.35 16.62
N LYS A 279 -3.62 9.04 17.34
CA LYS A 279 -4.96 9.63 17.15
C LYS A 279 -5.47 9.46 15.71
N THR A 280 -5.10 8.36 15.06
CA THR A 280 -5.60 8.00 13.74
C THR A 280 -7.00 7.41 13.91
N LYS A 281 -7.98 7.96 13.20
CA LYS A 281 -9.36 7.45 13.25
C LYS A 281 -9.41 6.07 12.62
N ARG A 282 -10.12 5.15 13.27
CA ARG A 282 -10.49 3.86 12.67
C ARG A 282 -11.52 4.12 11.57
N ASP A 283 -11.40 3.40 10.46
CA ASP A 283 -12.39 3.40 9.38
C ASP A 283 -13.76 2.97 9.92
N LYS A 284 -14.80 3.78 9.72
CA LYS A 284 -16.13 3.51 10.28
C LYS A 284 -16.78 2.28 9.65
N ILE A 285 -16.53 2.08 8.36
CA ILE A 285 -17.14 1.04 7.54
C ILE A 285 -16.29 -0.23 7.62
N ASN A 286 -14.99 -0.12 7.34
CA ASN A 286 -14.15 -1.28 7.07
C ASN A 286 -13.34 -1.77 8.28
N PHE A 287 -13.12 -0.93 9.31
CA PHE A 287 -12.43 -1.40 10.51
C PHE A 287 -13.41 -2.20 11.38
N LEU A 288 -13.21 -3.51 11.40
CA LEU A 288 -14.06 -4.46 12.11
C LEU A 288 -13.43 -4.91 13.42
N GLU A 289 -14.17 -4.70 14.51
CA GLU A 289 -13.82 -5.29 15.79
C GLU A 289 -13.89 -6.82 15.73
N LYS A 290 -13.02 -7.53 16.46
CA LYS A 290 -13.00 -9.01 16.46
C LYS A 290 -14.33 -9.65 16.85
N ALA A 291 -15.13 -8.97 17.69
CA ALA A 291 -16.45 -9.44 18.12
C ALA A 291 -17.59 -9.02 17.17
N TYR A 292 -17.29 -8.25 16.12
CA TYR A 292 -18.29 -7.80 15.16
C TYR A 292 -18.93 -8.98 14.45
N LYS A 293 -20.25 -8.91 14.31
CA LYS A 293 -21.05 -9.88 13.56
C LYS A 293 -21.80 -9.12 12.47
N PRO A 294 -21.71 -9.55 11.20
CA PRO A 294 -22.47 -8.93 10.12
C PRO A 294 -23.96 -8.94 10.42
N THR A 295 -24.61 -7.80 10.19
CA THR A 295 -26.06 -7.67 10.29
C THR A 295 -26.74 -8.10 8.98
N PRO A 296 -28.00 -8.59 9.04
CA PRO A 296 -28.80 -8.80 7.83
C PRO A 296 -28.97 -7.52 7.03
N LEU A 297 -29.16 -7.65 5.72
CA LEU A 297 -29.51 -6.50 4.87
C LEU A 297 -30.90 -5.98 5.27
N ARG A 298 -31.09 -4.67 5.13
CA ARG A 298 -32.35 -3.99 5.45
C ARG A 298 -33.32 -4.10 4.27
N ASP A 299 -34.62 -4.04 4.54
CA ASP A 299 -35.64 -4.02 3.49
C ASP A 299 -35.68 -2.68 2.72
N SER A 300 -35.15 -1.60 3.30
CA SER A 300 -35.03 -0.28 2.67
C SER A 300 -33.91 0.54 3.29
N TYR A 301 -33.46 1.56 2.56
CA TYR A 301 -32.37 2.47 2.93
C TYR A 301 -32.83 3.92 2.72
N ASN A 302 -32.83 4.70 3.80
CA ASN A 302 -33.29 6.09 3.79
C ASN A 302 -32.21 7.08 4.23
N THR A 303 -31.18 6.62 4.95
CA THR A 303 -30.08 7.46 5.41
C THR A 303 -28.72 6.89 5.03
N LYS A 304 -27.70 7.76 5.02
CA LYS A 304 -26.30 7.40 4.80
C LYS A 304 -25.83 6.35 5.81
N GLU A 305 -26.20 6.49 7.08
CA GLU A 305 -25.78 5.57 8.15
C GLU A 305 -26.34 4.15 7.94
N GLU A 306 -27.56 4.01 7.42
CA GLU A 306 -28.15 2.70 7.12
C GLU A 306 -27.41 1.99 5.98
N ILE A 307 -26.97 2.76 4.98
CA ILE A 307 -26.16 2.29 3.86
C ILE A 307 -24.78 1.85 4.37
N GLU A 308 -24.10 2.70 5.14
CA GLU A 308 -22.78 2.41 5.72
C GLU A 308 -22.80 1.22 6.68
N GLU A 309 -23.89 1.01 7.44
CA GLU A 309 -24.08 -0.19 8.28
C GLU A 309 -24.10 -1.47 7.43
N SER A 310 -24.76 -1.42 6.26
CA SER A 310 -24.76 -2.56 5.34
C SER A 310 -23.44 -2.74 4.61
N PHE A 311 -22.76 -1.66 4.21
CA PHE A 311 -21.39 -1.75 3.69
C PHE A 311 -20.45 -2.41 4.70
N LYS A 312 -20.55 -2.05 5.98
CA LYS A 312 -19.78 -2.67 7.06
C LYS A 312 -20.03 -4.17 7.17
N SER A 313 -21.29 -4.59 7.06
CA SER A 313 -21.67 -6.01 7.02
C SER A 313 -21.16 -6.73 5.76
N LEU A 314 -21.11 -6.05 4.62
CA LEU A 314 -20.64 -6.60 3.35
C LEU A 314 -19.12 -6.68 3.25
N ALA A 315 -18.40 -5.73 3.84
CA ALA A 315 -16.94 -5.70 3.95
C ALA A 315 -16.39 -6.80 4.88
N ALA A 316 -17.23 -7.37 5.75
CA ALA A 316 -16.81 -8.42 6.66
C ALA A 316 -16.34 -9.69 5.91
N PRO A 317 -15.21 -10.31 6.32
CA PRO A 317 -14.64 -11.45 5.62
C PRO A 317 -15.65 -12.56 5.32
N GLY A 318 -15.71 -12.97 4.05
CA GLY A 318 -16.62 -14.02 3.57
C GLY A 318 -18.09 -13.63 3.45
N SER A 319 -18.44 -12.35 3.67
CA SER A 319 -19.83 -11.88 3.59
C SER A 319 -20.31 -11.60 2.17
N THR A 320 -19.39 -11.44 1.21
CA THR A 320 -19.71 -11.28 -0.21
C THR A 320 -19.20 -12.46 -1.03
N LYS A 321 -19.94 -12.81 -2.08
CA LYS A 321 -19.55 -13.85 -3.05
C LYS A 321 -19.00 -13.28 -4.34
N ILE A 322 -19.27 -12.01 -4.64
CA ILE A 322 -18.86 -11.38 -5.90
C ILE A 322 -17.34 -11.39 -6.10
N THR A 323 -16.55 -11.22 -5.04
CA THR A 323 -15.08 -11.25 -5.09
C THR A 323 -14.52 -12.57 -5.62
N LYS A 324 -15.21 -13.68 -5.35
CA LYS A 324 -14.81 -15.03 -5.82
C LYS A 324 -14.93 -15.21 -7.33
N HIS A 325 -15.64 -14.31 -8.00
CA HIS A 325 -16.00 -14.43 -9.41
C HIS A 325 -15.51 -13.26 -10.26
N PHE A 326 -15.23 -12.11 -9.66
CA PHE A 326 -14.63 -10.94 -10.32
C PHE A 326 -13.17 -10.80 -9.88
N THR A 327 -12.37 -11.82 -10.21
CA THR A 327 -10.95 -11.93 -9.83
C THR A 327 -10.00 -11.30 -10.86
N ASP A 328 -10.54 -10.96 -12.02
CA ASP A 328 -9.78 -10.42 -13.15
C ASP A 328 -9.51 -8.91 -12.99
N ARG A 329 -8.71 -8.37 -13.92
CA ARG A 329 -8.17 -7.01 -13.95
C ARG A 329 -9.22 -5.88 -13.91
N ASP A 330 -10.47 -6.23 -14.11
CA ASP A 330 -11.55 -5.32 -14.48
C ASP A 330 -12.39 -4.80 -13.29
N ALA A 331 -12.13 -5.26 -12.06
CA ALA A 331 -13.02 -5.00 -10.92
C ALA A 331 -12.31 -4.51 -9.64
N ASN A 332 -11.09 -4.01 -9.72
CA ASN A 332 -10.32 -3.65 -8.52
C ASN A 332 -10.75 -2.32 -7.87
N ALA A 333 -11.22 -1.33 -8.64
CA ALA A 333 -11.59 -0.01 -8.14
C ALA A 333 -12.84 0.52 -8.83
N ILE A 334 -13.99 0.34 -8.18
CA ILE A 334 -15.31 0.68 -8.74
C ILE A 334 -15.83 1.94 -8.05
N LEU A 335 -16.24 2.96 -8.82
CA LEU A 335 -16.88 4.15 -8.25
C LEU A 335 -18.39 3.97 -8.25
N ILE A 336 -18.99 4.20 -7.09
CA ILE A 336 -20.43 4.05 -6.83
C ILE A 336 -20.98 5.44 -6.54
N ARG A 337 -22.02 5.82 -7.28
CA ARG A 337 -22.90 6.96 -6.97
C ARG A 337 -24.24 6.43 -6.52
N ILE A 338 -24.69 6.85 -5.34
CA ILE A 338 -26.04 6.57 -4.83
C ILE A 338 -26.83 7.87 -4.85
N ILE A 339 -27.91 7.89 -5.63
CA ILE A 339 -28.84 9.00 -5.78
C ILE A 339 -29.98 8.79 -4.80
N MET A 340 -30.00 9.60 -3.73
CA MET A 340 -31.02 9.56 -2.69
C MET A 340 -32.28 10.33 -3.14
N ASP A 341 -33.45 9.93 -2.64
CA ASP A 341 -34.74 10.54 -2.97
C ASP A 341 -34.84 11.99 -2.47
N ASN A 342 -34.05 12.35 -1.46
CA ASN A 342 -33.91 13.72 -0.95
C ASN A 342 -33.05 14.63 -1.86
N GLY A 343 -32.50 14.11 -2.97
CA GLY A 343 -31.64 14.81 -3.92
C GLY A 343 -30.14 14.75 -3.61
N GLU A 344 -29.74 14.15 -2.48
CA GLU A 344 -28.34 13.94 -2.13
C GLU A 344 -27.69 12.88 -3.02
N ASN A 345 -26.40 13.06 -3.31
CA ASN A 345 -25.60 12.08 -4.04
C ASN A 345 -24.46 11.61 -3.14
N LEU A 346 -24.50 10.35 -2.72
CA LEU A 346 -23.44 9.75 -1.95
C LEU A 346 -22.44 9.07 -2.90
N ILE A 347 -21.15 9.26 -2.64
CA ILE A 347 -20.07 8.73 -3.47
C ILE A 347 -19.22 7.78 -2.64
N TYR A 348 -19.02 6.58 -3.16
CA TYR A 348 -18.16 5.57 -2.57
C TYR A 348 -17.26 4.93 -3.61
N SER A 349 -16.08 4.52 -3.20
CA SER A 349 -15.22 3.61 -3.93
C SER A 349 -15.34 2.22 -3.32
N MET A 350 -15.69 1.22 -4.13
CA MET A 350 -15.58 -0.19 -3.76
C MET A 350 -14.25 -0.72 -4.28
N VAL A 351 -13.39 -1.13 -3.35
CA VAL A 351 -12.04 -1.63 -3.63
C VAL A 351 -11.99 -3.11 -3.32
N VAL A 352 -11.65 -3.93 -4.31
CA VAL A 352 -11.49 -5.38 -4.12
C VAL A 352 -10.03 -5.68 -3.81
N ASN A 353 -9.76 -6.15 -2.59
CA ASN A 353 -8.42 -6.54 -2.18
C ASN A 353 -8.24 -8.04 -2.41
N ARG A 354 -7.42 -8.39 -3.41
CA ARG A 354 -7.18 -9.80 -3.72
C ARG A 354 -6.14 -10.39 -2.77
N TRP A 355 -6.38 -11.63 -2.35
CA TRP A 355 -5.48 -12.34 -1.49
C TRP A 355 -4.32 -12.95 -2.28
N HIS A 356 -3.11 -12.48 -2.00
CA HIS A 356 -1.88 -13.08 -2.51
C HIS A 356 -1.26 -13.96 -1.43
N ASP A 357 -1.07 -15.24 -1.70
CA ASP A 357 -0.34 -16.14 -0.81
C ASP A 357 1.10 -15.67 -0.56
N ASN A 358 1.68 -14.96 -1.54
CA ASN A 358 2.89 -14.15 -1.41
C ASN A 358 3.06 -13.21 -2.62
N VAL A 359 3.89 -12.18 -2.46
CA VAL A 359 4.27 -11.20 -3.51
C VAL A 359 5.78 -11.23 -3.83
N ALA A 360 6.43 -12.37 -3.52
CA ALA A 360 7.88 -12.55 -3.69
C ALA A 360 8.30 -12.75 -5.16
N LEU A 361 7.36 -13.15 -6.02
CA LEU A 361 7.61 -13.59 -7.38
C LEU A 361 7.11 -12.57 -8.40
N MET A 362 7.90 -12.36 -9.45
CA MET A 362 7.61 -11.37 -10.49
C MET A 362 6.49 -11.81 -11.45
N PHE A 363 6.48 -13.09 -11.82
CA PHE A 363 5.59 -13.66 -12.83
C PHE A 363 4.60 -14.66 -12.22
N ASN A 364 3.60 -15.05 -13.01
CA ASN A 364 2.58 -16.04 -12.65
C ASN A 364 1.86 -15.74 -11.32
N GLU A 365 1.40 -14.50 -11.17
CA GLU A 365 0.65 -14.04 -9.99
C GLU A 365 -0.61 -14.87 -9.74
N GLU A 366 -1.34 -15.22 -10.81
CA GLU A 366 -2.59 -15.97 -10.77
C GLU A 366 -2.47 -17.28 -9.99
N SER A 367 -1.34 -17.98 -10.06
CA SER A 367 -1.12 -19.24 -9.32
C SER A 367 -0.97 -19.05 -7.80
N ARG A 368 -0.97 -17.80 -7.32
CA ARG A 368 -0.81 -17.43 -5.91
C ARG A 368 -1.99 -16.63 -5.38
N LEU A 369 -3.01 -16.39 -6.20
CA LEU A 369 -4.25 -15.77 -5.77
C LEU A 369 -5.13 -16.82 -5.08
N ASP A 370 -5.78 -16.43 -3.99
CA ASP A 370 -6.81 -17.23 -3.34
C ASP A 370 -8.12 -16.43 -3.25
N PRO A 371 -8.98 -16.50 -4.28
CA PRO A 371 -10.23 -15.76 -4.33
C PRO A 371 -11.18 -16.05 -3.16
N THR A 372 -10.98 -17.15 -2.44
CA THR A 372 -11.81 -17.49 -1.27
C THR A 372 -11.52 -16.60 -0.06
N LYS A 373 -10.38 -15.91 -0.08
CA LYS A 373 -9.90 -15.00 0.97
C LYS A 373 -9.93 -13.52 0.55
N ASP A 374 -10.35 -13.21 -0.67
CA ASP A 374 -10.52 -11.84 -1.14
C ASP A 374 -11.55 -11.11 -0.27
N ASP A 375 -11.29 -9.83 -0.01
CA ASP A 375 -12.21 -8.95 0.71
C ASP A 375 -12.49 -7.66 -0.08
N ILE A 376 -13.40 -6.85 0.44
CA ILE A 376 -13.83 -5.60 -0.16
C ILE A 376 -13.78 -4.52 0.92
N ASP A 377 -13.21 -3.37 0.57
CA ASP A 377 -13.38 -2.14 1.32
C ASP A 377 -14.34 -1.19 0.59
N PHE A 378 -15.25 -0.56 1.33
CA PHE A 378 -16.07 0.55 0.85
C PHE A 378 -15.57 1.85 1.47
N VAL A 379 -15.03 2.74 0.64
CA VAL A 379 -14.41 3.99 1.09
C VAL A 379 -15.25 5.16 0.60
N GLU A 380 -15.60 6.09 1.49
CA GLU A 380 -16.30 7.31 1.08
C GLU A 380 -15.42 8.16 0.15
N GLY A 381 -15.99 8.61 -0.97
CA GLY A 381 -15.30 9.42 -1.98
C GLY A 381 -14.50 8.60 -3.00
N PHE A 382 -13.39 9.19 -3.46
CA PHE A 382 -12.60 8.71 -4.60
C PHE A 382 -11.27 8.12 -4.16
N VAL A 383 -11.05 6.81 -4.39
CA VAL A 383 -9.80 6.13 -4.03
C VAL A 383 -8.79 6.11 -5.19
N SER A 384 -9.25 5.97 -6.42
CA SER A 384 -8.39 5.77 -7.60
C SER A 384 -8.73 6.74 -8.72
N SER A 385 -7.69 7.22 -9.42
CA SER A 385 -7.82 7.94 -10.70
C SER A 385 -8.04 7.01 -11.89
N TYR A 386 -8.05 5.69 -11.66
CA TYR A 386 -8.23 4.63 -12.66
C TYR A 386 -9.48 3.80 -12.30
N PRO A 387 -10.69 4.36 -12.43
CA PRO A 387 -11.91 3.61 -12.16
C PRO A 387 -12.02 2.46 -13.17
N SER A 388 -12.25 1.25 -12.68
CA SER A 388 -12.49 0.10 -13.53
C SER A 388 -13.94 0.05 -14.01
N LEU A 389 -14.87 0.61 -13.22
CA LEU A 389 -16.29 0.69 -13.56
C LEU A 389 -16.98 1.81 -12.77
N PHE A 390 -18.02 2.39 -13.35
CA PHE A 390 -18.98 3.23 -12.65
C PHE A 390 -20.27 2.45 -12.37
N ILE A 391 -20.76 2.59 -11.15
CA ILE A 391 -22.07 2.12 -10.71
C ILE A 391 -22.90 3.33 -10.30
N VAL A 392 -24.13 3.41 -10.80
CA VAL A 392 -25.08 4.46 -10.44
C VAL A 392 -26.35 3.78 -9.94
N LEU A 393 -26.69 4.03 -8.68
CA LEU A 393 -27.83 3.44 -7.98
C LEU A 393 -28.82 4.54 -7.59
N LYS A 394 -30.11 4.29 -7.81
CA LYS A 394 -31.18 5.03 -7.13
C LYS A 394 -31.43 4.42 -5.75
N GLN A 395 -32.02 5.20 -4.84
CA GLN A 395 -32.30 4.77 -3.48
C GLN A 395 -33.06 3.43 -3.40
N ASN A 396 -34.04 3.22 -4.27
CA ASN A 396 -34.84 2.00 -4.34
C ASN A 396 -34.10 0.78 -4.92
N GLU A 397 -32.93 0.97 -5.53
CA GLU A 397 -32.10 -0.08 -6.15
C GLU A 397 -31.02 -0.62 -5.18
N ILE A 398 -30.77 0.08 -4.06
CA ILE A 398 -29.68 -0.24 -3.11
C ILE A 398 -29.79 -1.67 -2.57
N LEU A 399 -30.98 -2.08 -2.11
CA LEU A 399 -31.19 -3.41 -1.55
C LEU A 399 -30.90 -4.51 -2.59
N ASP A 400 -31.38 -4.32 -3.81
CA ASP A 400 -31.20 -5.29 -4.86
C ASP A 400 -29.70 -5.42 -5.24
N PHE A 401 -28.99 -4.29 -5.36
CA PHE A 401 -27.55 -4.28 -5.57
C PHE A 401 -26.80 -4.99 -4.44
N PHE A 402 -27.14 -4.70 -3.17
CA PHE A 402 -26.51 -5.33 -2.00
C PHE A 402 -26.76 -6.85 -1.94
N ASN A 403 -27.98 -7.28 -2.28
CA ASN A 403 -28.29 -8.71 -2.41
C ASN A 403 -27.47 -9.36 -3.53
N THR A 404 -27.30 -8.65 -4.63
CA THR A 404 -26.54 -9.13 -5.79
C THR A 404 -25.08 -9.35 -5.43
N ILE A 405 -24.38 -8.38 -4.82
CA ILE A 405 -22.96 -8.53 -4.44
C ILE A 405 -22.77 -9.58 -3.34
N LYS A 406 -23.73 -9.69 -2.40
CA LYS A 406 -23.69 -10.65 -1.31
C LYS A 406 -23.82 -12.09 -1.81
N ASN A 407 -24.79 -12.33 -2.70
CA ASN A 407 -25.19 -13.67 -3.12
C ASN A 407 -24.75 -14.03 -4.54
N TYR A 408 -23.90 -13.22 -5.18
CA TYR A 408 -23.51 -13.39 -6.57
C TYR A 408 -23.07 -14.82 -6.89
N GLU A 409 -23.57 -15.34 -8.00
CA GLU A 409 -23.14 -16.59 -8.62
C GLU A 409 -22.89 -16.32 -10.10
N ASN A 410 -21.88 -16.97 -10.69
CA ASN A 410 -21.50 -16.78 -12.10
C ASN A 410 -22.52 -17.40 -13.07
N LYS A 411 -23.72 -16.81 -13.13
CA LYS A 411 -24.83 -17.17 -14.03
C LYS A 411 -25.11 -15.99 -14.96
N ILE A 412 -25.44 -16.28 -16.22
CA ILE A 412 -25.71 -15.27 -17.26
C ILE A 412 -26.74 -14.23 -16.78
N LYS A 413 -27.84 -14.67 -16.18
CA LYS A 413 -28.89 -13.78 -15.65
C LYS A 413 -28.38 -12.79 -14.59
N LEU A 414 -27.45 -13.19 -13.73
CA LEU A 414 -26.87 -12.32 -12.71
C LEU A 414 -25.86 -11.34 -13.30
N LYS A 415 -25.18 -11.72 -14.39
CA LYS A 415 -24.37 -10.78 -15.18
C LYS A 415 -25.24 -9.72 -15.84
N GLU A 416 -26.39 -10.11 -16.39
CA GLU A 416 -27.37 -9.18 -16.94
C GLU A 416 -27.92 -8.24 -15.87
N HIS A 417 -28.22 -8.77 -14.69
CA HIS A 417 -28.73 -7.98 -13.57
C HIS A 417 -27.75 -6.93 -13.03
N ILE A 418 -26.45 -7.26 -12.95
CA ILE A 418 -25.41 -6.27 -12.61
C ILE A 418 -25.34 -5.16 -13.69
N ARG A 419 -25.66 -5.47 -14.96
CA ARG A 419 -25.58 -4.47 -16.03
C ARG A 419 -26.51 -3.29 -15.80
N ASP A 420 -27.65 -3.51 -15.17
CA ASP A 420 -28.68 -2.47 -14.95
C ASP A 420 -28.14 -1.29 -14.13
N TYR A 421 -27.15 -1.54 -13.27
CA TYR A 421 -26.54 -0.52 -12.40
C TYR A 421 -25.22 0.04 -12.94
N THR A 422 -24.65 -0.58 -13.98
CA THR A 422 -23.29 -0.30 -14.42
C THR A 422 -23.26 0.55 -15.68
N ILE A 423 -22.38 1.56 -15.70
CA ILE A 423 -22.22 2.45 -16.85
C ILE A 423 -21.13 1.91 -17.75
N ASN A 424 -21.43 0.92 -18.59
CA ASN A 424 -20.43 0.43 -19.55
C ASN A 424 -20.18 1.43 -20.70
N ARG A 425 -19.14 1.18 -21.52
CA ARG A 425 -18.74 2.06 -22.64
C ARG A 425 -19.80 2.24 -23.73
N ALA A 426 -20.80 1.37 -23.82
CA ALA A 426 -21.91 1.46 -24.77
C ALA A 426 -23.15 2.17 -24.19
N ASN A 427 -23.13 2.59 -22.92
CA ASN A 427 -24.22 3.35 -22.34
C ASN A 427 -24.36 4.70 -23.09
N PRO A 428 -25.56 5.05 -23.60
CA PRO A 428 -25.76 6.29 -24.36
C PRO A 428 -25.44 7.57 -23.55
N ASN A 429 -25.54 7.49 -22.23
CA ASN A 429 -25.26 8.59 -21.30
C ASN A 429 -23.89 8.43 -20.61
N PHE A 430 -22.99 7.62 -21.16
CA PHE A 430 -21.66 7.36 -20.57
C PHE A 430 -20.91 8.66 -20.22
N TRP A 431 -20.85 9.60 -21.15
CA TRP A 431 -20.13 10.86 -20.96
C TRP A 431 -20.79 11.77 -19.93
N GLU A 432 -22.12 11.75 -19.81
CA GLU A 432 -22.83 12.51 -18.76
C GLU A 432 -22.45 11.99 -17.36
N HIS A 433 -22.39 10.67 -17.19
CA HIS A 433 -21.95 10.07 -15.94
C HIS A 433 -20.46 10.32 -15.66
N PHE A 434 -19.61 10.17 -16.68
CA PHE A 434 -18.18 10.46 -16.57
C PHE A 434 -17.94 11.91 -16.13
N ASP A 435 -18.53 12.87 -16.84
CA ASP A 435 -18.39 14.31 -16.55
C ASP A 435 -18.94 14.62 -15.15
N TRP A 436 -20.02 13.96 -14.72
CA TRP A 436 -20.53 14.13 -13.36
C TRP A 436 -19.50 13.67 -12.32
N PHE A 437 -18.96 12.45 -12.44
CA PHE A 437 -17.97 11.92 -11.50
C PHE A 437 -16.70 12.78 -11.50
N ASP A 438 -16.22 13.18 -12.67
CA ASP A 438 -15.02 13.98 -12.83
C ASP A 438 -15.17 15.38 -12.17
N ASN A 439 -16.34 16.01 -12.36
CA ASN A 439 -16.66 17.28 -11.70
C ASN A 439 -16.75 17.14 -10.17
N GLU A 440 -17.34 16.07 -9.65
CA GLU A 440 -17.38 15.81 -8.21
C GLU A 440 -15.99 15.49 -7.64
N PHE A 441 -15.14 14.79 -8.40
CA PHE A 441 -13.76 14.54 -8.01
C PHE A 441 -12.96 15.84 -7.91
N LYS A 442 -13.11 16.72 -8.92
CA LYS A 442 -12.49 18.06 -8.92
C LYS A 442 -12.92 18.92 -7.74
N LYS A 443 -14.20 18.87 -7.36
CA LYS A 443 -14.74 19.63 -6.22
C LYS A 443 -14.21 19.12 -4.88
N SER A 444 -14.18 17.80 -4.71
CA SER A 444 -13.81 17.15 -3.45
C SER A 444 -12.30 17.13 -3.21
N ASN A 445 -11.48 16.98 -4.26
CA ASN A 445 -10.03 16.84 -4.16
C ASN A 445 -9.27 17.79 -5.10
N PRO A 446 -9.44 19.13 -4.99
CA PRO A 446 -8.94 20.08 -5.99
C PRO A 446 -7.41 20.10 -6.15
N LEU A 447 -6.65 19.71 -5.12
CA LEU A 447 -5.18 19.68 -5.16
C LEU A 447 -4.63 18.41 -5.83
N GLU A 448 -5.30 17.28 -5.65
CA GLU A 448 -4.89 15.98 -6.21
C GLU A 448 -5.60 15.61 -7.50
N TYR A 449 -6.60 16.40 -7.88
CA TYR A 449 -7.43 16.13 -9.05
C TYR A 449 -6.59 16.05 -10.33
N GLY A 450 -6.80 14.95 -11.03
CA GLY A 450 -6.54 14.78 -12.46
C GLY A 450 -7.74 14.09 -13.09
N LEU A 451 -7.84 14.13 -14.41
CA LEU A 451 -8.90 13.43 -15.14
C LEU A 451 -8.84 11.93 -14.85
N PHE A 452 -10.00 11.29 -14.76
CA PHE A 452 -10.06 9.83 -14.70
C PHE A 452 -9.48 9.20 -15.97
N ASP A 453 -8.56 8.25 -15.81
CA ASP A 453 -7.97 7.50 -16.91
C ASP A 453 -8.82 6.24 -17.19
N LEU A 454 -9.51 6.25 -18.34
CA LEU A 454 -10.39 5.18 -18.81
C LEU A 454 -9.67 4.04 -19.54
N ASN A 455 -8.34 4.04 -19.65
CA ASN A 455 -7.58 2.96 -20.30
C ASN A 455 -7.81 1.59 -19.62
N ARG A 456 -8.21 1.59 -18.35
CA ARG A 456 -8.51 0.42 -17.52
C ARG A 456 -10.00 0.24 -17.25
N TYR A 457 -10.83 1.08 -17.87
CA TYR A 457 -12.26 0.98 -17.73
C TYR A 457 -12.77 -0.26 -18.44
N TYR A 458 -13.69 -0.99 -17.81
CA TYR A 458 -14.24 -2.25 -18.30
C TYR A 458 -14.55 -2.19 -19.80
N SER A 459 -13.89 -3.09 -20.55
CA SER A 459 -13.75 -2.97 -22.00
C SER A 459 -14.91 -3.57 -22.80
N ALA A 460 -15.68 -4.47 -22.20
CA ALA A 460 -16.75 -5.18 -22.90
C ALA A 460 -17.84 -4.21 -23.38
N THR A 461 -17.86 -3.97 -24.69
CA THR A 461 -18.95 -3.28 -25.39
C THR A 461 -20.09 -4.27 -25.57
N ILE A 462 -21.24 -3.97 -24.96
CA ILE A 462 -22.42 -4.84 -24.99
C ILE A 462 -23.09 -4.73 -26.36
N ASN A 463 -22.58 -5.47 -27.35
CA ASN A 463 -23.24 -5.81 -28.61
C ASN A 463 -22.60 -7.05 -29.28
N GLY A 464 -22.21 -8.04 -28.49
CA GLY A 464 -21.77 -9.33 -29.01
C GLY A 464 -21.70 -10.37 -27.92
N ASP A 465 -22.50 -11.43 -28.07
CA ASP A 465 -22.27 -12.70 -27.37
C ASP A 465 -20.87 -13.18 -27.74
N ASN A 466 -19.96 -13.25 -26.75
CA ASN A 466 -18.84 -14.18 -26.68
C ASN A 466 -18.33 -14.27 -25.25
#